data_AF-A0A9Q0N2P9-F1
#
_entry.id   AF-A0A9Q0N2P9-F1
#
_cell.length_a   1.000
_cell.length_b   1.000
_cell.length_c   1.000
_cell.angle_alpha   90.00
_cell.angle_beta   90.00
_cell.angle_gamma   90.00
#
_symmetry.space_group_name_H-M   'P 1'
#
loop_
_entity.id
_entity.type
_entity.pdbx_description
1 polymer ?
#
loop_
_entity_poly.entity_id
_entity_poly.type
_entity_poly.pdbx_seq_one_letter_code
_entity_poly.pdbx_strand_id
1 'polypeptide(L)'
;MANLNPYWNTSFKIPVNPADIQNIELHIFVNDFDKFGGNDTIGWLCFSLTDKTSSGTHWREAISQPKTNITKWHALQPFEEDKK
;
A
#
# COMPACT_ATOMS: atom_id res chain seq x y z
N MET A 1 23.20 4.35 -0.71
CA MET A 1 22.98 5.68 -0.10
C MET A 1 21.74 5.52 0.77
N ALA A 2 21.86 5.74 2.08
CA ALA A 2 20.71 5.70 2.98
C ALA A 2 19.87 6.97 2.76
N ASN A 3 18.59 6.83 2.39
CA ASN A 3 17.67 7.94 2.18
C ASN A 3 16.33 7.62 2.86
N LEU A 4 15.95 8.43 3.84
CA LEU A 4 14.67 8.31 4.57
C LEU A 4 13.50 9.00 3.84
N ASN A 5 13.77 9.69 2.72
CA ASN A 5 12.79 10.35 1.86
C ASN A 5 12.98 9.93 0.40
N PRO A 6 12.80 8.63 0.07
CA PRO A 6 12.92 8.14 -1.29
C PRO A 6 11.85 8.71 -2.22
N TYR A 7 12.22 8.95 -3.48
CA TYR A 7 11.30 9.31 -4.55
C TYR A 7 11.31 8.20 -5.60
N TRP A 8 10.27 7.38 -5.63
CA TRP A 8 10.19 6.22 -6.53
C TRP A 8 9.62 6.58 -7.90
N ASN A 9 8.49 7.30 -7.93
CA ASN A 9 7.75 7.62 -9.16
C ASN A 9 7.52 6.42 -10.09
N THR A 10 7.29 5.25 -9.50
CA THR A 10 7.06 3.99 -10.23
C THR A 10 5.57 3.71 -10.31
N SER A 11 5.10 3.30 -11.49
CA SER A 11 3.71 2.89 -11.71
C SER A 11 3.61 1.37 -11.86
N PHE A 12 2.61 0.77 -11.24
CA PHE A 12 2.29 -0.65 -11.35
C PHE A 12 0.92 -0.84 -12.01
N LYS A 13 0.75 -1.88 -12.82
CA LYS A 13 -0.53 -2.26 -13.41
C LYS A 13 -0.92 -3.64 -12.88
N ILE A 14 -2.01 -3.68 -12.12
CA ILE A 14 -2.54 -4.92 -11.53
C ILE A 14 -3.85 -5.22 -12.25
N PRO A 15 -3.92 -6.27 -13.08
CA PRO A 15 -5.17 -6.67 -13.71
C PRO A 15 -6.12 -7.23 -12.66
N VAL A 16 -7.32 -6.68 -12.57
CA VAL A 16 -8.37 -7.11 -11.64
C VAL A 16 -9.67 -7.29 -12.43
N ASN A 17 -10.36 -8.40 -12.21
CA ASN A 17 -11.70 -8.61 -12.76
C ASN A 17 -12.68 -7.65 -12.04
N PRO A 18 -13.50 -6.87 -12.76
CA PRO A 18 -14.47 -5.97 -12.13
C PRO A 18 -15.40 -6.65 -11.10
N ALA A 19 -15.70 -7.95 -11.26
CA ALA A 19 -16.50 -8.70 -10.30
C ALA A 19 -15.82 -8.88 -8.93
N ASP A 20 -14.48 -8.86 -8.90
CA ASP A 20 -13.69 -9.15 -7.70
C ASP A 20 -13.27 -7.88 -6.95
N ILE A 21 -13.41 -6.69 -7.55
CA ILE A 21 -12.89 -5.41 -7.01
C ILE A 21 -13.37 -5.10 -5.59
N GLN A 22 -14.55 -5.61 -5.21
CA GLN A 22 -15.14 -5.39 -3.89
C GLN A 22 -14.49 -6.25 -2.80
N ASN A 23 -13.82 -7.33 -3.17
CA ASN A 23 -13.28 -8.35 -2.28
C ASN A 23 -11.75 -8.41 -2.27
N ILE A 24 -11.07 -7.53 -3.02
CA ILE A 24 -9.61 -7.48 -3.01
C ILE A 24 -9.08 -6.47 -2.00
N GLU A 25 -7.83 -6.71 -1.60
CA GLU A 25 -7.04 -5.79 -0.81
C GLU A 25 -5.72 -5.53 -1.52
N LEU A 26 -5.25 -4.29 -1.50
CA LEU A 26 -3.90 -3.92 -1.92
C LEU A 26 -3.08 -3.60 -0.67
N HIS A 27 -2.02 -4.36 -0.44
CA HIS A 27 -1.09 -4.12 0.65
C HIS A 27 0.19 -3.49 0.11
N ILE A 28 0.65 -2.41 0.75
CA ILE A 28 1.90 -1.72 0.40
C ILE A 28 2.83 -1.79 1.60
N PHE A 29 4.04 -2.30 1.40
CA PHE A 29 5.09 -2.39 2.40
C PHE A 29 6.25 -1.47 2.03
N VAL A 30 6.79 -0.77 3.03
CA VAL A 30 8.04 -0.02 2.90
C VAL A 30 9.09 -0.77 3.70
N ASN A 31 10.12 -1.27 3.02
CA ASN A 31 11.17 -2.09 3.63
C ASN A 31 12.52 -1.37 3.56
N ASP A 32 13.33 -1.54 4.60
CA ASP A 32 14.75 -1.25 4.55
C ASP A 32 15.48 -2.41 3.88
N PHE A 33 16.39 -2.09 2.96
CA PHE A 33 17.07 -3.11 2.17
C PHE A 33 18.42 -3.45 2.81
N ASP A 34 18.59 -4.71 3.17
CA ASP A 34 19.84 -5.24 3.68
C ASP A 34 20.56 -6.09 2.63
N LYS A 35 21.81 -5.72 2.33
CA LYS A 35 22.65 -6.47 1.38
C LYS A 35 22.93 -7.89 1.85
N PHE A 36 22.99 -8.08 3.17
CA PHE A 36 23.22 -9.37 3.82
C PHE A 36 22.18 -9.53 4.93
N GLY A 37 21.21 -10.43 4.76
CA GLY A 37 20.11 -10.62 5.72
C GLY A 37 18.75 -10.66 5.04
N GLY A 38 17.69 -10.62 5.85
CA GLY A 38 16.33 -10.32 5.40
C GLY A 38 16.09 -8.81 5.49
N ASN A 39 15.20 -8.29 4.65
CA ASN A 39 14.82 -6.88 4.69
C ASN A 39 13.88 -6.61 5.88
N ASP A 40 14.13 -5.54 6.62
CA ASP A 40 13.27 -5.11 7.72
C ASP A 40 12.10 -4.27 7.21
N THR A 41 10.88 -4.61 7.62
CA THR A 41 9.70 -3.81 7.26
C THR A 41 9.63 -2.56 8.16
N ILE A 42 9.74 -1.38 7.55
CA ILE A 42 9.58 -0.09 8.25
C ILE A 42 8.10 0.13 8.62
N GLY A 43 7.19 -0.26 7.71
CA GLY A 43 5.75 -0.18 7.94
C GLY A 43 4.94 -0.50 6.70
N TRP A 44 3.62 -0.49 6.84
CA TRP A 44 2.72 -0.95 5.78
C TRP A 44 1.38 -0.22 5.74
N LEU A 45 0.62 -0.44 4.67
CA LEU A 45 -0.72 0.07 4.42
C LEU A 45 -1.60 -1.02 3.81
N CYS A 46 -2.88 -1.04 4.16
CA CYS A 46 -3.91 -1.85 3.52
C CYS A 46 -4.94 -0.94 2.84
N PHE A 47 -5.26 -1.21 1.58
CA PHE A 47 -6.32 -0.57 0.84
C PHE A 47 -7.39 -1.61 0.53
N SER A 48 -8.53 -1.52 1.23
CA SER A 48 -9.67 -2.40 1.04
C SER A 48 -10.98 -1.68 1.32
N LEU A 49 -12.11 -2.24 0.88
CA LEU A 49 -13.43 -1.67 1.19
C LEU A 49 -13.82 -1.85 2.66
N THR A 50 -13.17 -2.79 3.36
CA THR A 50 -13.39 -3.09 4.79
C THR A 50 -12.52 -2.19 5.70
N ASP A 51 -11.43 -1.62 5.17
CA ASP A 51 -10.56 -0.71 5.91
C ASP A 51 -11.28 0.60 6.29
N LYS A 52 -11.22 0.95 7.58
CA LYS A 52 -11.85 2.14 8.16
C LYS A 52 -10.89 3.32 8.28
N THR A 53 -9.63 3.16 7.92
CA THR A 53 -8.63 4.22 7.99
C THR A 53 -8.64 5.11 6.73
N SER A 54 -7.65 6.00 6.63
CA SER A 54 -7.49 6.90 5.48
C SER A 54 -7.28 6.16 4.15
N SER A 55 -6.60 5.01 4.17
CA SER A 55 -6.35 4.17 2.98
C SER A 55 -7.65 3.55 2.45
N GLY A 56 -8.52 3.05 3.32
CA GLY A 56 -9.85 2.57 2.91
C GLY A 56 -10.73 3.66 2.32
N THR A 57 -10.62 4.90 2.83
CA THR A 57 -11.32 6.05 2.23
C THR A 57 -10.78 6.38 0.83
N HIS A 58 -9.46 6.34 0.66
CA HIS A 58 -8.83 6.48 -0.66
C HIS A 58 -9.27 5.36 -1.62
N TRP A 59 -9.30 4.10 -1.16
CA TRP A 59 -9.72 2.96 -1.96
C TRP A 59 -11.15 3.09 -2.48
N ARG A 60 -12.10 3.50 -1.61
CA ARG A 60 -13.50 3.77 -2.00
C ARG A 60 -13.59 4.85 -3.07
N GLU A 61 -12.82 5.93 -2.93
CA GLU A 61 -12.81 7.01 -3.90
C GLU A 61 -12.29 6.52 -5.26
N ALA A 62 -11.19 5.76 -5.29
CA ALA A 62 -10.59 5.20 -6.51
C ALA A 62 -11.57 4.30 -7.26
N ILE A 63 -12.30 3.43 -6.53
CA ILE A 63 -13.31 2.56 -7.13
C ILE A 63 -14.50 3.37 -7.67
N SER A 64 -14.93 4.42 -6.96
CA SER A 64 -16.05 5.25 -7.41
C SER A 64 -15.72 6.12 -8.63
N GLN A 65 -14.43 6.38 -8.89
CA GLN A 65 -13.94 7.26 -9.96
C GLN A 65 -12.86 6.59 -10.83
N PRO A 66 -13.18 5.53 -11.60
CA PRO A 66 -12.19 4.67 -12.26
C PRO A 66 -11.37 5.34 -13.38
N LYS A 67 -11.70 6.57 -13.77
CA LYS A 67 -10.98 7.35 -14.80
C LYS A 67 -10.14 8.48 -14.22
N THR A 68 -10.12 8.61 -12.90
CA THR A 68 -9.44 9.70 -12.19
C THR A 68 -8.23 9.16 -11.46
N ASN A 69 -7.09 9.84 -11.62
CA ASN A 69 -5.93 9.60 -10.77
C ASN A 69 -6.14 10.30 -9.43
N ILE A 70 -6.08 9.54 -8.34
CA ILE A 70 -6.20 10.07 -6.98
C ILE A 70 -4.82 9.96 -6.32
N THR A 71 -4.40 11.03 -5.67
CA THR A 71 -3.09 11.11 -4.99
C THR A 71 -3.31 11.57 -3.55
N LYS A 72 -2.83 10.77 -2.60
CA LYS A 72 -2.96 11.04 -1.16
C LYS A 72 -1.73 10.53 -0.42
N TRP A 73 -1.37 11.27 0.63
CA TRP A 73 -0.40 10.82 1.63
C TRP A 73 -1.09 9.93 2.66
N HIS A 74 -0.37 8.93 3.16
CA HIS A 74 -0.81 8.02 4.21
C HIS A 74 0.31 7.81 5.23
N ALA A 75 -0.05 7.72 6.51
CA ALA A 75 0.89 7.34 7.55
C ALA A 75 1.00 5.81 7.61
N LEU A 76 2.22 5.29 7.53
CA LEU A 76 2.49 3.86 7.63
C LEU A 76 2.01 3.33 8.98
N GLN A 77 1.37 2.15 8.96
CA GLN A 77 1.09 1.41 10.17
C GLN A 77 2.35 0.64 10.61
N PRO A 78 2.57 0.50 11.93
CA PRO A 78 3.58 -0.41 12.44
C PRO A 78 3.37 -1.81 11.87
N PHE A 79 4.45 -2.47 11.49
CA PHE A 79 4.42 -3.88 11.12
C PHE A 79 4.79 -4.69 12.37
N GLU A 80 3.80 -5.36 12.96
CA GLU A 80 4.07 -6.37 13.98
C GLU A 80 4.38 -7.67 13.25
N GLU A 81 5.66 -8.05 13.19
CA GLU A 81 5.99 -9.43 12.84
C GLU A 81 5.38 -10.33 13.91
N ASP A 82 4.45 -11.21 13.51
CA ASP A 82 4.02 -12.32 14.35
C ASP A 82 5.29 -13.06 14.78
N LYS A 83 5.70 -12.86 16.04
CA LYS A 83 6.79 -13.63 16.65
C LYS A 83 6.35 -15.09 16.68
N LYS A 84 6.79 -15.85 15.69
CA LYS A 84 6.76 -17.31 15.72
C LYS A 84 7.66 -17.84 16.82
#